data_AF-A0AA89WJD8-F1
#
_entry.id   AF-A0AA89WJD8-F1
#
_cell.length_a   1.000
_cell.length_b   1.000
_cell.length_c   1.000
_cell.angle_alpha   90.00
_cell.angle_beta   90.00
_cell.angle_gamma   90.00
#
_symmetry.space_group_name_H-M   'P 1'
#
loop_
_entity.id
_entity.type
_entity.pdbx_description
1 polymer ?
#
loop_
_entity_poly.entity_id
_entity_poly.type
_entity_poly.pdbx_seq_one_letter_code
_entity_poly.pdbx_strand_id
1 'polypeptide(L)'
;MRDEAPLFPRSPSTSQQASFGQLALIHCGKFLPLEILHSAAGHYIGTRDTEGPVSRESCQYFRSYAAAQRALERGGGSQLATP
;
A
#
# COMPACT_ATOMS: atom_id res chain seq x y z
N MET A 1 48.74 4.32 -2.78
CA MET A 1 47.80 3.73 -1.79
C MET A 1 47.37 4.88 -0.89
N ARG A 2 46.15 5.40 -0.94
CA ARG A 2 44.87 4.71 -0.74
C ARG A 2 43.74 5.42 -1.51
N ASP A 3 42.84 4.61 -2.04
CA ASP A 3 41.55 4.91 -2.69
C ASP A 3 40.76 6.07 -2.07
N GLU A 4 40.37 7.05 -2.89
CA GLU A 4 39.18 7.86 -2.67
C GLU A 4 37.96 7.06 -3.17
N ALA A 5 37.25 6.43 -2.25
CA ALA A 5 36.00 5.74 -2.53
C ALA A 5 34.92 6.76 -2.94
N PRO A 6 34.14 6.52 -4.02
CA PRO A 6 33.08 7.43 -4.41
C PRO A 6 31.94 7.45 -3.36
N LEU A 7 31.58 8.66 -2.94
CA LEU A 7 30.37 8.94 -2.17
C LEU A 7 29.14 8.66 -3.04
N PHE A 8 28.73 7.39 -3.14
CA PHE A 8 27.38 7.08 -3.60
C PHE A 8 26.41 7.72 -2.61
N PRO A 9 25.46 8.58 -3.04
CA PRO A 9 24.36 8.94 -2.18
C PRO A 9 23.66 7.62 -1.80
N ARG A 10 23.64 7.32 -0.50
CA ARG A 10 22.74 6.32 0.04
C ARG A 10 21.32 6.84 -0.21
N SER A 11 20.75 6.47 -1.34
CA SER A 11 19.32 6.50 -1.53
C SER A 11 18.79 5.21 -0.92
N PRO A 12 18.23 5.21 0.31
CA PRO A 12 17.15 4.27 0.55
C PRO A 12 16.00 4.81 -0.33
N SER A 13 15.93 4.37 -1.58
CA SER A 13 14.60 4.18 -2.15
C SER A 13 14.01 3.09 -1.27
N THR A 14 13.35 3.49 -0.19
CA THR A 14 12.34 2.67 0.46
C THR A 14 11.25 2.52 -0.58
N SER A 15 11.50 1.69 -1.58
CA SER A 15 10.47 0.99 -2.33
C SER A 15 9.71 0.28 -1.22
N GLN A 16 8.65 0.92 -0.73
CA GLN A 16 7.62 0.27 0.06
C GLN A 16 7.42 -1.07 -0.64
N GLN A 17 7.78 -2.17 0.01
CA GLN A 17 7.48 -3.48 -0.51
C GLN A 17 5.96 -3.48 -0.70
N ALA A 18 5.54 -3.30 -1.95
CA ALA A 18 4.14 -3.10 -2.25
C ALA A 18 3.47 -4.43 -1.95
N SER A 19 2.78 -4.50 -0.82
CA SER A 19 1.84 -5.58 -0.60
C SER A 19 0.75 -5.47 -1.68
N PHE A 20 0.19 -6.60 -2.09
CA PHE A 20 -0.85 -6.66 -3.12
C PHE A 20 -2.22 -6.90 -2.49
N GLY A 21 -3.28 -6.44 -3.15
CA GLY A 21 -4.66 -6.66 -2.68
C GLY A 21 -5.08 -8.12 -2.79
N GLN A 22 -5.43 -8.75 -1.67
CA GLN A 22 -5.92 -10.12 -1.63
C GLN A 22 -7.37 -10.18 -2.10
N LEU A 23 -8.22 -9.21 -1.72
CA LEU A 23 -9.61 -9.19 -2.18
C LEU A 23 -9.69 -8.88 -3.68
N ALA A 24 -8.82 -8.00 -4.18
CA ALA A 24 -8.69 -7.74 -5.62
C ALA A 24 -8.36 -9.02 -6.40
N LEU A 25 -7.44 -9.84 -5.87
CA LEU A 25 -7.07 -11.10 -6.50
C LEU A 25 -8.20 -12.13 -6.41
N ILE A 26 -8.82 -12.30 -5.24
CA ILE A 26 -9.82 -13.35 -5.00
C ILE A 26 -11.17 -13.04 -5.68
N HIS A 27 -11.64 -11.80 -5.60
CA HIS A 27 -12.97 -11.44 -6.11
C HIS A 27 -12.95 -10.85 -7.52
N CYS A 28 -11.85 -10.24 -7.94
CA CYS A 28 -11.74 -9.60 -9.24
C CYS A 28 -10.72 -10.28 -10.16
N GLY A 29 -9.91 -11.21 -9.67
CA GLY A 29 -8.83 -11.84 -10.46
C GLY A 29 -7.71 -10.87 -10.83
N LYS A 30 -7.58 -9.74 -10.14
CA LYS A 30 -6.64 -8.67 -10.47
C LYS A 30 -5.50 -8.62 -9.46
N PHE A 31 -4.26 -8.75 -9.94
CA PHE A 31 -3.06 -8.59 -9.12
C PHE A 31 -2.65 -7.11 -9.09
N LEU A 32 -3.13 -6.38 -8.08
CA LEU A 32 -2.96 -4.94 -7.96
C LEU A 32 -2.22 -4.58 -6.68
N PRO A 33 -1.34 -3.56 -6.70
CA PRO A 33 -0.64 -3.09 -5.51
C PRO A 33 -1.62 -2.42 -4.54
N LEU A 34 -1.33 -2.53 -3.24
CA LEU A 34 -2.03 -1.76 -2.22
C LEU A 34 -1.65 -0.29 -2.32
N GLU A 35 -2.66 0.56 -2.21
CA GLU A 35 -2.50 2.00 -2.11
C GLU A 35 -3.54 2.58 -1.12
N ILE A 36 -3.35 3.85 -0.76
CA ILE A 36 -4.30 4.58 0.07
C ILE A 36 -5.27 5.31 -0.84
N LEU A 37 -6.54 4.96 -0.72
CA LEU A 37 -7.65 5.56 -1.44
C LEU A 37 -8.49 6.43 -0.50
N HIS A 38 -9.36 7.26 -1.08
CA HIS A 38 -10.23 8.17 -0.34
C HIS A 38 -11.66 8.12 -0.88
N SER A 39 -12.64 8.15 0.02
CA SER A 39 -14.05 8.32 -0.30
C SER A 39 -14.71 9.29 0.70
N ALA A 40 -16.00 9.55 0.54
CA ALA A 40 -16.76 10.38 1.49
C ALA A 40 -16.73 9.82 2.94
N ALA A 41 -16.46 8.53 3.13
CA ALA A 41 -16.35 7.90 4.44
C ALA A 41 -14.95 8.03 5.07
N GLY A 42 -13.95 8.50 4.31
CA GLY A 42 -12.57 8.69 4.77
C GLY A 42 -11.53 7.95 3.91
N HIS A 43 -10.32 7.82 4.46
CA HIS A 43 -9.21 7.13 3.79
C HIS A 43 -9.28 5.63 4.04
N TYR A 44 -8.82 4.81 3.12
CA TYR A 44 -8.76 3.36 3.29
C TYR A 44 -7.62 2.76 2.50
N ILE A 45 -7.21 1.55 2.87
CA ILE A 45 -6.24 0.79 2.08
C ILE A 45 -7.03 -0.04 1.08
N GLY A 46 -6.66 0.04 -0.19
CA GLY A 46 -7.38 -0.62 -1.27
C GLY A 46 -6.50 -0.85 -2.49
N THR A 47 -7.13 -1.23 -3.59
CA THR A 47 -6.48 -1.34 -4.89
C THR A 47 -7.23 -0.51 -5.93
N ARG A 48 -6.51 -0.08 -6.96
CA ARG A 48 -7.07 0.71 -8.06
C ARG A 48 -6.51 0.21 -9.39
N ASP A 49 -7.30 0.37 -10.44
CA ASP A 49 -6.85 0.24 -11.81
C ASP A 49 -7.13 1.54 -12.60
N THR A 50 -7.14 1.44 -13.93
CA THR A 50 -7.41 2.55 -14.84
C THR A 50 -8.86 3.03 -14.78
N GLU A 51 -9.79 2.19 -14.35
CA GLU A 51 -11.22 2.48 -14.28
C GLU A 51 -11.63 3.03 -12.90
N GLY A 52 -10.90 2.67 -11.85
CA GLY A 52 -11.10 3.22 -10.51
C GLY A 52 -10.75 2.26 -9.38
N PRO A 53 -11.27 2.52 -8.16
CA PRO A 53 -11.10 1.61 -7.02
C PRO A 53 -11.69 0.23 -7.32
N VAL A 54 -10.88 -0.82 -7.16
CA VAL A 54 -11.28 -2.22 -7.41
C VAL A 54 -11.70 -2.91 -6.13
N SER A 55 -10.96 -2.70 -5.04
CA SER A 55 -11.26 -3.32 -3.75
C SER A 55 -10.94 -2.40 -2.56
N ARG A 56 -11.68 -2.58 -1.48
CA ARG A 56 -11.35 -2.03 -0.16
C ARG A 56 -10.73 -3.13 0.68
N GLU A 57 -9.42 -3.09 0.80
CA GLU A 57 -8.64 -4.11 1.49
C GLU A 57 -8.65 -3.90 3.01
N SER A 58 -8.88 -2.67 3.51
CA SER A 58 -9.04 -2.43 4.95
C SER A 58 -10.45 -2.61 5.48
N CYS A 59 -10.54 -3.09 6.73
CA CYS A 59 -11.81 -3.24 7.46
C CYS A 59 -12.45 -1.89 7.84
N GLN A 60 -11.59 -0.90 8.10
CA GLN A 60 -11.98 0.42 8.60
C GLN A 60 -11.55 1.54 7.65
N TYR A 61 -12.20 2.68 7.81
CA TYR A 61 -11.73 3.96 7.28
C TYR A 61 -10.83 4.65 8.30
N PHE A 62 -9.83 5.37 7.81
CA PHE A 62 -8.90 6.17 8.58
C PHE A 62 -9.28 7.65 8.48
N ARG A 63 -9.13 8.36 9.59
CA ARG A 63 -9.42 9.80 9.68
C ARG A 63 -8.46 10.67 8.87
N SER A 64 -7.28 10.16 8.51
CA SER A 64 -6.30 10.89 7.70
C SER A 64 -5.45 9.95 6.85
N TYR A 65 -4.90 10.49 5.75
CA TYR A 65 -3.94 9.79 4.90
C TYR A 65 -2.74 9.27 5.70
N ALA A 66 -2.17 10.08 6.60
CA ALA A 66 -1.04 9.68 7.43
C ALA A 66 -1.36 8.48 8.34
N ALA A 67 -2.59 8.38 8.85
CA ALA A 67 -3.01 7.22 9.64
C ALA A 67 -3.13 5.96 8.76
N ALA A 68 -3.70 6.09 7.55
CA ALA A 68 -3.76 5.00 6.58
C ALA A 68 -2.35 4.56 6.14
N GLN A 69 -1.43 5.49 5.92
CA GLN A 69 -0.06 5.19 5.51
C GLN A 69 0.70 4.41 6.58
N ARG A 70 0.60 4.83 7.84
CA ARG A 70 1.19 4.07 8.96
C ARG A 70 0.61 2.66 9.06
N ALA A 71 -0.68 2.50 8.74
CA ALA A 71 -1.34 1.19 8.74
C ALA A 71 -0.89 0.31 7.56
N LEU A 72 -0.63 0.92 6.40
CA LEU A 72 -0.09 0.25 5.21
C LEU A 72 1.36 -0.20 5.43
N GLU A 73 2.20 0.67 5.98
CA GLU A 73 3.62 0.41 6.25
C GLU A 73 3.84 -0.69 7.31
N ARG A 74 2.91 -0.84 8.27
CA ARG A 74 3.00 -1.88 9.32
C ARG A 74 2.72 -3.30 8.82
N GLY A 75 2.18 -3.46 7.61
CA GLY A 75 2.23 -4.72 6.84
C GLY A 75 1.65 -6.00 7.46
N GLY A 76 0.80 -5.95 8.50
CA GLY A 76 0.43 -7.17 9.25
C GLY A 76 -1.01 -7.35 9.69
N GLY A 77 -1.90 -6.36 9.52
CA GLY A 77 -3.29 -6.48 9.99
C GLY A 77 -4.27 -5.48 9.38
N SER A 78 -3.84 -4.75 8.36
CA SER A 78 -4.67 -3.76 7.68
C SER A 78 -5.44 -4.36 6.50
N GLN A 79 -5.06 -5.56 6.04
CA GLN A 79 -5.80 -6.27 5.00
C GLN A 79 -6.84 -7.20 5.64
N LEU A 80 -8.04 -7.17 5.10
CA LEU A 80 -9.10 -8.11 5.40
C LEU A 80 -8.66 -9.48 4.91
N ALA A 81 -8.48 -10.41 5.86
CA ALA A 81 -8.38 -11.82 5.52
C ALA A 81 -9.76 -12.27 4.99
N THR A 82 -9.76 -12.98 3.86
CA THR A 82 -10.94 -13.73 3.43
C THR A 82 -11.23 -14.84 4.44
N PRO A 83 -12.49 -15.02 4.86
CA PRO A 83 -12.89 -16.15 5.72
C PRO A 83 -12.71 -17.50 5.04
#